data_AF-A0A814G3E3-F1
#
_entry.id   AF-A0A814G3E3-F1
#
_cell.length_a   1.000
_cell.length_b   1.000
_cell.length_c   1.000
_cell.angle_alpha   90.00
_cell.angle_beta   90.00
_cell.angle_gamma   90.00
#
_symmetry.space_group_name_H-M   'P 1'
#
loop_
_entity.id
_entity.type
_entity.pdbx_description
1 polymer ?
#
loop_
_entity_poly.entity_id
_entity_poly.type
_entity_poly.pdbx_seq_one_letter_code
_entity_poly.pdbx_strand_id
1 'polypeptide(L)'
;MTAYTPGLYAFMEDIRMTIGTCPINKDWIKKCYGETEVRKLFNKPISCSGTILGTWFAILSYLSIMESEILSTPVACKARMGTDQAIHNYIIYNEKIPNVTIHHISHEYGFIGTLGYPLWLKRNQFGLVQNANGSVYAVIHQWDRSEQMKIQFQQEYQIIPSNIRDKKNLV
;
A
#
# COMPACT_ATOMS: atom_id res chain seq x y z
N MET A 1 -10.97 4.42 24.11
CA MET A 1 -11.34 3.85 22.80
C MET A 1 -11.34 5.01 21.81
N THR A 2 -10.38 5.05 20.88
CA THR A 2 -10.41 6.06 19.81
C THR A 2 -11.61 5.76 18.92
N ALA A 3 -12.52 6.72 18.77
CA ALA A 3 -13.67 6.58 17.90
C ALA A 3 -13.18 6.39 16.46
N TYR A 4 -13.40 5.21 15.88
CA TYR A 4 -13.11 4.97 14.47
C TYR A 4 -14.19 5.65 13.65
N THR A 5 -13.79 6.62 12.83
CA THR A 5 -14.70 7.29 11.90
C THR A 5 -14.99 6.34 10.73
N PRO A 6 -16.27 6.03 10.42
CA PRO A 6 -16.62 5.22 9.26
C PRO A 6 -15.96 5.74 7.98
N GLY A 7 -15.52 4.83 7.10
CA GLY A 7 -14.90 5.19 5.84
C GLY A 7 -13.94 4.15 5.31
N LEU A 8 -13.17 4.55 4.30
CA LEU A 8 -12.01 3.84 3.77
C LEU A 8 -10.74 4.48 4.35
N TYR A 9 -9.78 3.66 4.72
CA TYR A 9 -8.47 4.04 5.24
C TYR A 9 -7.43 3.61 4.21
N ALA A 10 -6.76 4.60 3.63
CA ALA A 10 -5.66 4.45 2.69
C ALA A 10 -4.34 4.77 3.40
N PHE A 11 -3.32 3.94 3.19
CA PHE A 11 -2.07 4.00 3.94
C PHE A 11 -0.93 4.55 3.09
N MET A 12 -0.36 5.67 3.50
CA MET A 12 0.69 6.36 2.78
C MET A 12 2.04 5.64 2.95
N GLU A 13 2.95 5.75 1.98
CA GLU A 13 4.25 5.07 2.02
C GLU A 13 5.33 5.81 2.82
N ASP A 14 5.85 6.93 2.32
CA ASP A 14 6.87 7.74 2.98
C ASP A 14 6.54 9.20 2.71
N ILE A 15 6.49 10.02 3.76
CA ILE A 15 6.13 11.45 3.67
C ILE A 15 7.08 12.25 2.77
N ARG A 16 8.31 11.76 2.55
CA ARG A 16 9.31 12.40 1.68
C ARG A 16 9.09 12.08 0.20
N MET A 17 8.21 11.11 -0.10
CA MET A 17 7.95 10.64 -1.45
C MET A 17 6.55 11.06 -1.92
N THR A 18 6.50 11.55 -3.15
CA THR A 18 5.26 11.91 -3.84
C THR A 18 5.16 11.14 -5.15
N ILE A 19 3.95 11.09 -5.71
CA ILE A 19 3.71 10.47 -7.01
C ILE A 19 4.61 11.09 -8.09
N GLY A 20 4.80 12.41 -8.09
CA GLY A 20 5.60 13.11 -9.09
C GLY A 20 7.11 12.94 -8.94
N THR A 21 7.61 12.86 -7.69
CA THR A 21 9.04 12.69 -7.41
C THR A 21 9.50 11.24 -7.55
N CYS A 22 8.61 10.26 -7.43
CA CYS A 22 8.88 8.86 -7.71
C CYS A 22 8.81 8.57 -9.23
N PRO A 23 9.91 8.19 -9.90
CA PRO A 23 9.88 7.91 -11.34
C PRO A 23 8.94 6.78 -11.73
N ILE A 24 8.82 5.76 -10.88
CA ILE A 24 8.00 4.56 -11.14
C ILE A 24 6.51 4.89 -11.03
N ASN A 25 6.07 5.50 -9.91
CA ASN A 25 4.68 5.90 -9.73
C ASN A 25 4.23 6.93 -10.77
N LYS A 26 5.09 7.91 -11.09
CA LYS A 26 4.84 8.87 -12.17
C LYS A 26 4.61 8.18 -13.51
N ASP A 27 5.47 7.22 -13.89
CA ASP A 27 5.34 6.48 -15.14
C ASP A 27 4.05 5.64 -15.18
N TRP A 28 3.68 5.00 -14.07
CA TRP A 28 2.42 4.27 -13.99
C TRP A 28 1.21 5.18 -14.17
N ILE A 29 1.13 6.31 -13.46
CA ILE A 29 0.03 7.29 -13.62
C ILE A 29 -0.02 7.82 -15.05
N LYS A 30 1.14 8.17 -15.63
CA LYS A 30 1.23 8.64 -17.02
C LYS A 30 0.65 7.64 -18.01
N LYS A 31 0.92 6.35 -17.83
CA LYS A 31 0.44 5.30 -18.73
C LYS A 31 -1.03 4.98 -18.58
N CYS A 32 -1.57 5.12 -17.37
CA CYS A 32 -2.97 4.85 -17.10
C CYS A 32 -3.87 6.05 -17.42
N TYR A 33 -3.43 7.28 -17.12
CA TYR A 33 -4.28 8.48 -17.12
C TYR A 33 -3.66 9.70 -17.83
N GLY A 34 -2.44 9.58 -18.35
CA GLY A 34 -1.78 10.63 -19.13
C GLY A 34 -1.08 11.71 -18.30
N GLU A 35 -0.42 12.63 -19.01
CA GLU A 35 0.42 13.67 -18.41
C GLU A 35 -0.37 14.69 -17.58
N THR A 36 -1.64 14.93 -17.93
CA THR A 36 -2.51 15.83 -17.19
C THR A 36 -2.74 15.33 -15.77
N GLU A 37 -2.97 14.02 -15.62
CA GLU A 37 -3.18 13.42 -14.31
C GLU A 37 -1.88 13.40 -13.48
N VAL A 38 -0.73 13.16 -14.12
CA VAL A 38 0.58 13.30 -13.47
C VAL A 38 0.75 14.69 -12.85
N ARG A 39 0.42 15.75 -13.58
CA ARG A 39 0.52 17.12 -13.07
C ARG A 39 -0.42 17.37 -11.89
N LYS A 40 -1.65 16.86 -11.98
CA LYS A 40 -2.65 16.99 -10.90
C LYS A 40 -2.20 16.29 -9.61
N LEU A 41 -1.61 15.10 -9.75
CA LEU A 41 -1.22 14.25 -8.62
C LEU A 41 0.24 14.46 -8.19
N PHE A 42 0.99 15.34 -8.84
CA PHE A 42 2.44 15.44 -8.69
C PHE A 42 2.91 15.55 -7.23
N ASN A 43 2.29 16.44 -6.46
CA ASN A 43 2.65 16.71 -5.06
C ASN A 43 1.90 15.82 -4.05
N LYS A 44 1.07 14.88 -4.50
CA LYS A 44 0.35 13.99 -3.60
C LYS A 44 1.32 12.91 -3.08
N PRO A 45 1.26 12.55 -1.78
CA PRO A 45 1.99 11.41 -1.26
C PRO A 45 1.66 10.14 -2.04
N ILE A 46 2.48 9.12 -1.92
CA ILE A 46 2.14 7.80 -2.48
C ILE A 46 1.28 7.07 -1.46
N SER A 47 0.08 6.64 -1.85
CA SER A 47 -0.74 5.70 -1.09
C SER A 47 -0.45 4.29 -1.55
N CYS A 48 -0.15 3.34 -0.66
CA CYS A 48 0.16 1.95 -1.03
C CYS A 48 -1.11 1.16 -1.37
N SER A 49 -1.19 0.55 -2.56
CA SER A 49 -2.35 -0.26 -2.97
C SER A 49 -2.47 -1.60 -2.23
N GLY A 50 -1.36 -2.12 -1.68
CA GLY A 50 -1.34 -3.44 -1.05
C GLY A 50 -1.97 -3.50 0.36
N THR A 51 -2.34 -2.36 0.92
CA THR A 51 -3.02 -2.29 2.23
C THR A 51 -4.12 -1.26 2.20
N ILE A 52 -5.33 -1.69 2.52
CA ILE A 52 -6.50 -0.85 2.74
C ILE A 52 -7.27 -1.38 3.95
N LEU A 53 -8.02 -0.51 4.63
CA LEU A 53 -8.93 -0.89 5.71
C LEU A 53 -10.21 -0.09 5.54
N GLY A 54 -11.35 -0.60 5.95
CA GLY A 54 -12.57 0.19 5.91
C GLY A 54 -13.77 -0.55 6.41
N THR A 55 -14.88 0.19 6.51
CA THR A 55 -16.19 -0.44 6.71
C THR A 55 -16.54 -1.34 5.53
N TRP A 56 -17.44 -2.30 5.76
CA TRP A 56 -17.95 -3.19 4.70
C TRP A 56 -18.36 -2.43 3.44
N PHE A 57 -19.20 -1.39 3.61
CA PHE A 57 -19.67 -0.55 2.52
C PHE A 57 -18.51 0.14 1.79
N ALA A 58 -17.59 0.77 2.52
CA ALA A 58 -16.46 1.48 1.94
C ALA A 58 -15.54 0.55 1.13
N ILE A 59 -15.28 -0.67 1.62
CA ILE A 59 -14.46 -1.66 0.91
C ILE A 59 -15.16 -2.15 -0.35
N LEU A 60 -16.45 -2.49 -0.29
CA LEU A 60 -17.19 -2.92 -1.49
C LEU A 60 -17.25 -1.81 -2.55
N SER A 61 -17.50 -0.56 -2.15
CA SER A 61 -17.49 0.56 -3.07
C SER A 61 -16.11 0.77 -3.69
N TYR A 62 -15.04 0.69 -2.89
CA TYR A 62 -13.67 0.76 -3.41
C TYR A 62 -13.39 -0.33 -4.44
N LEU A 63 -13.74 -1.59 -4.14
CA LEU A 63 -13.50 -2.73 -5.03
C LEU A 63 -14.27 -2.61 -6.34
N SER A 64 -15.53 -2.15 -6.30
CA SER A 64 -16.33 -1.92 -7.50
C SER A 64 -15.73 -0.84 -8.40
N ILE A 65 -15.23 0.27 -7.83
CA ILE A 65 -14.54 1.32 -8.59
C ILE A 65 -13.21 0.80 -9.14
N MET A 66 -12.44 0.06 -8.33
CA MET A 66 -11.17 -0.54 -8.77
C MET A 66 -11.38 -1.50 -9.94
N GLU A 67 -12.39 -2.37 -9.90
CA GLU A 67 -12.76 -3.23 -11.02
C GLU A 67 -13.08 -2.42 -12.28
N SER A 68 -13.92 -1.38 -12.15
CA SER A 68 -14.29 -0.52 -13.26
C SER A 68 -13.08 0.18 -13.90
N GLU A 69 -12.14 0.67 -13.09
CA GLU A 69 -10.90 1.29 -13.56
C GLU A 69 -9.95 0.27 -14.21
N ILE A 70 -9.83 -0.94 -13.66
CA ILE A 70 -9.04 -2.03 -14.26
C ILE A 70 -9.60 -2.40 -15.63
N LEU A 71 -10.92 -2.44 -15.80
CA LEU A 71 -11.55 -2.76 -17.08
C LEU A 71 -11.40 -1.61 -18.10
N SER A 72 -11.58 -0.37 -17.68
CA SER A 72 -11.62 0.80 -18.57
C SER A 72 -10.25 1.40 -18.93
N THR A 73 -9.21 1.16 -18.14
CA THR A 73 -7.87 1.71 -18.40
C THR A 73 -7.26 1.20 -19.72
N PRO A 74 -6.37 1.98 -20.38
CA PRO A 74 -5.75 1.57 -21.63
C PRO A 74 -4.88 0.31 -21.49
N VAL A 75 -4.66 -0.41 -22.59
CA VAL A 75 -3.74 -1.58 -22.63
C VAL A 75 -2.33 -1.21 -22.15
N ALA A 76 -1.86 0.01 -22.46
CA ALA A 76 -0.56 0.52 -22.03
C ALA A 76 -0.43 0.61 -20.49
N CYS A 77 -1.54 0.82 -19.78
CA CYS A 77 -1.59 0.68 -18.33
C CYS A 77 -1.32 -0.79 -17.98
N LYS A 78 -2.19 -1.70 -18.43
CA LYS A 78 -2.24 -3.14 -18.04
C LYS A 78 -0.98 -3.94 -18.41
N ALA A 79 -0.16 -3.46 -19.33
CA ALA A 79 1.04 -4.15 -19.81
C ALA A 79 2.22 -4.20 -18.81
N ARG A 80 2.10 -3.64 -17.60
CA ARG A 80 3.16 -3.62 -16.58
C ARG A 80 2.67 -4.11 -15.22
N MET A 81 3.62 -4.59 -14.41
CA MET A 81 3.41 -4.82 -12.99
C MET A 81 3.28 -3.50 -12.24
N GLY A 82 2.41 -3.44 -11.22
CA GLY A 82 2.17 -2.25 -10.39
C GLY A 82 1.08 -1.30 -10.90
N THR A 83 0.20 -1.75 -11.78
CA THR A 83 -0.90 -0.93 -12.32
C THR A 83 -2.00 -0.66 -11.32
N ASP A 84 -2.24 -1.62 -10.43
CA ASP A 84 -3.07 -1.47 -9.24
C ASP A 84 -2.63 -0.27 -8.39
N GLN A 85 -1.32 -0.02 -8.32
CA GLN A 85 -0.74 1.10 -7.58
C GLN A 85 -1.10 2.46 -8.20
N ALA A 86 -1.12 2.57 -9.54
CA ALA A 86 -1.57 3.79 -10.22
C ALA A 86 -3.09 3.98 -10.14
N ILE A 87 -3.86 2.93 -10.39
CA ILE A 87 -5.32 2.95 -10.30
C ILE A 87 -5.76 3.34 -8.88
N HIS A 88 -5.12 2.75 -7.85
CA HIS A 88 -5.37 3.09 -6.47
C HIS A 88 -5.11 4.57 -6.18
N ASN A 89 -3.93 5.10 -6.52
CA ASN A 89 -3.62 6.51 -6.30
C ASN A 89 -4.61 7.43 -7.05
N TYR A 90 -5.01 7.07 -8.27
CA TYR A 90 -6.02 7.80 -9.02
C TYR A 90 -7.37 7.83 -8.30
N ILE A 91 -7.88 6.68 -7.86
CA ILE A 91 -9.16 6.56 -7.14
C ILE A 91 -9.16 7.39 -5.86
N ILE A 92 -8.09 7.27 -5.07
CA ILE A 92 -7.97 7.91 -3.76
C ILE A 92 -7.89 9.43 -3.90
N TYR A 93 -6.99 9.95 -4.74
CA TYR A 93 -6.79 11.41 -4.84
C TYR A 93 -7.82 12.14 -5.70
N ASN A 94 -8.60 11.41 -6.50
CA ASN A 94 -9.75 11.97 -7.21
C ASN A 94 -11.08 11.71 -6.51
N GLU A 95 -11.06 11.16 -5.28
CA GLU A 95 -12.25 10.91 -4.46
C GLU A 95 -13.36 10.16 -5.22
N LYS A 96 -12.96 9.14 -5.99
CA LYS A 96 -13.86 8.43 -6.92
C LYS A 96 -14.89 7.52 -6.24
N ILE A 97 -14.86 7.42 -4.92
CA ILE A 97 -15.71 6.51 -4.14
C ILE A 97 -16.86 7.34 -3.55
N PRO A 98 -18.06 7.30 -4.15
CA PRO A 98 -19.16 8.16 -3.72
C PRO A 98 -19.60 7.79 -2.30
N ASN A 99 -19.97 8.80 -1.52
CA ASN A 99 -20.52 8.64 -0.16
C ASN A 99 -19.59 7.91 0.82
N VAL A 100 -18.28 7.92 0.58
CA VAL A 100 -17.27 7.32 1.46
C VAL A 100 -16.23 8.36 1.83
N THR A 101 -16.03 8.60 3.12
CA THR A 101 -14.90 9.38 3.61
C THR A 101 -13.61 8.56 3.45
N ILE A 102 -12.59 9.16 2.83
CA ILE A 102 -11.27 8.55 2.69
C ILE A 102 -10.33 9.16 3.73
N HIS A 103 -9.84 8.31 4.64
CA HIS A 103 -8.88 8.64 5.68
C HIS A 103 -7.48 8.30 5.18
N HIS A 104 -6.61 9.31 5.10
CA HIS A 104 -5.21 9.12 4.73
C HIS A 104 -4.38 8.92 5.99
N ILE A 105 -3.85 7.70 6.16
CA ILE A 105 -3.05 7.33 7.32
C ILE A 105 -1.58 7.37 6.93
N SER A 106 -0.80 8.23 7.60
CA SER A 106 0.65 8.34 7.38
C SER A 106 1.36 7.06 7.80
N HIS A 107 2.44 6.73 7.11
CA HIS A 107 3.39 5.73 7.56
C HIS A 107 3.97 6.13 8.92
N GLU A 108 4.60 7.30 9.00
CA GLU A 108 5.39 7.77 10.15
C GLU A 108 4.61 7.81 11.45
N TYR A 109 3.31 8.08 11.39
CA TYR A 109 2.48 8.32 12.57
C TYR A 109 1.30 7.35 12.70
N GLY A 110 1.03 6.56 11.66
CA GLY A 110 -0.07 5.61 11.63
C GLY A 110 0.25 4.26 12.28
N PHE A 111 -0.68 3.32 12.09
CA PHE A 111 -0.59 1.96 12.66
C PHE A 111 -0.22 0.90 11.63
N ILE A 112 -0.06 1.26 10.35
CA ILE A 112 0.49 0.38 9.31
C ILE A 112 1.76 1.04 8.76
N GLY A 113 2.85 0.28 8.71
CA GLY A 113 4.11 0.69 8.11
C GLY A 113 4.33 -0.01 6.77
N THR A 114 4.58 0.74 5.71
CA THR A 114 4.94 0.21 4.39
C THR A 114 6.42 0.47 4.11
N LEU A 115 7.23 -0.57 3.90
CA LEU A 115 8.69 -0.44 3.76
C LEU A 115 9.14 -0.26 2.30
N GLY A 116 8.30 0.38 1.49
CA GLY A 116 8.55 0.53 0.06
C GLY A 116 9.73 1.45 -0.26
N TYR A 117 9.85 2.52 0.52
CA TYR A 117 10.87 3.57 0.47
C TYR A 117 11.64 3.81 1.79
N PRO A 118 11.01 3.72 2.98
CA PRO A 118 11.73 4.04 4.20
C PRO A 118 12.80 2.98 4.49
N LEU A 119 14.06 3.40 4.43
CA LEU A 119 15.23 2.53 4.64
C LEU A 119 15.56 2.30 6.12
N TRP A 120 14.85 2.96 7.05
CA TRP A 120 15.15 2.89 8.47
C TRP A 120 13.94 2.37 9.26
N LEU A 121 14.19 1.34 10.07
CA LEU A 121 13.24 0.77 11.01
C LEU A 121 13.76 0.97 12.42
N LYS A 122 12.93 1.56 13.30
CA LYS A 122 13.19 1.56 14.73
C LYS A 122 12.49 0.35 15.35
N ARG A 123 13.19 -0.39 16.20
CA ARG A 123 12.62 -1.52 16.96
C ARG A 123 12.73 -1.26 18.45
N ASN A 124 11.76 -1.74 19.21
CA ASN A 124 11.87 -1.80 20.66
C ASN A 124 12.66 -3.04 21.11
N GLN A 125 12.86 -3.19 22.43
CA GLN A 125 13.58 -4.32 23.02
C GLN A 125 12.96 -5.71 22.75
N PHE A 126 11.72 -5.76 22.28
CA PHE A 126 11.00 -6.98 21.94
C PHE A 126 11.06 -7.30 20.44
N GLY A 127 11.84 -6.53 19.67
CA GLY A 127 11.93 -6.70 18.21
C GLY A 127 10.73 -6.14 17.43
N LEU A 128 9.77 -5.49 18.10
CA LEU A 128 8.60 -4.90 17.45
C LEU A 128 8.95 -3.57 16.80
N VAL A 129 8.46 -3.34 15.59
CA VAL A 129 8.73 -2.12 14.81
C VAL A 129 7.89 -0.95 15.33
N GLN A 130 8.55 0.18 15.57
CA GLN A 130 7.93 1.41 16.07
C GLN A 130 7.86 2.48 14.97
N ASN A 131 6.76 3.24 14.98
CA ASN A 131 6.59 4.45 14.18
C ASN A 131 7.33 5.64 14.83
N ALA A 132 7.25 6.83 14.23
CA ALA A 132 7.94 8.02 14.69
C ALA A 132 7.49 8.51 16.08
N ASN A 133 6.26 8.17 16.50
CA ASN A 133 5.74 8.45 17.83
C ASN A 133 6.16 7.42 18.89
N GLY A 134 6.90 6.37 18.51
CA GLY A 134 7.26 5.27 19.40
C GLY A 134 6.15 4.22 19.57
N SER A 135 5.01 4.38 18.89
CA SER A 135 3.94 3.38 18.88
C SER A 135 4.34 2.20 18.00
N VAL A 136 3.94 0.98 18.40
CA VAL A 136 4.19 -0.22 17.60
C VAL A 136 3.24 -0.26 16.40
N TYR A 137 3.77 -0.54 15.20
CA TYR A 137 2.93 -0.79 14.03
C TYR A 137 2.15 -2.10 14.20
N ALA A 138 0.86 -2.08 13.87
CA ALA A 138 0.01 -3.28 13.87
C ALA A 138 0.33 -4.20 12.67
N VAL A 139 0.70 -3.62 11.53
CA VAL A 139 1.08 -4.35 10.31
C VAL A 139 2.30 -3.70 9.68
N ILE A 140 3.26 -4.53 9.24
CA ILE A 140 4.37 -4.13 8.39
C ILE A 140 4.18 -4.76 7.02
N HIS A 141 3.92 -3.94 6.00
CA HIS A 141 3.82 -4.35 4.62
C HIS A 141 5.17 -4.19 3.90
N GLN A 142 5.47 -5.09 2.96
CA GLN A 142 6.74 -5.17 2.23
C GLN A 142 7.95 -5.34 3.15
N TRP A 143 7.78 -6.11 4.23
CA TRP A 143 8.80 -6.35 5.26
C TRP A 143 10.11 -6.90 4.67
N ASP A 144 10.03 -7.66 3.58
CA ASP A 144 11.13 -8.29 2.86
C ASP A 144 12.09 -7.27 2.21
N ARG A 145 11.70 -6.00 2.12
CA ARG A 145 12.57 -4.89 1.69
C ARG A 145 13.57 -4.46 2.78
N SER A 146 13.40 -4.94 4.02
CA SER A 146 14.32 -4.69 5.13
C SER A 146 15.18 -5.92 5.44
N GLU A 147 16.50 -5.77 5.35
CA GLU A 147 17.44 -6.84 5.72
C GLU A 147 17.28 -7.27 7.18
N GLN A 148 17.03 -6.30 8.08
CA GLN A 148 16.82 -6.60 9.50
C GLN A 148 15.59 -7.47 9.74
N MET A 149 14.52 -7.25 8.97
CA MET A 149 13.29 -8.04 9.05
C MET A 149 13.47 -9.41 8.40
N LYS A 150 14.23 -9.50 7.30
CA LYS A 150 14.61 -10.80 6.70
C LYS A 150 15.38 -11.69 7.65
N ILE A 151 16.38 -11.15 8.34
CA ILE A 151 17.14 -11.88 9.35
C ILE A 151 16.23 -12.36 10.49
N GLN A 152 15.38 -11.47 11.01
CA GLN A 152 14.43 -11.82 12.08
C GLN A 152 13.46 -12.92 11.64
N PHE A 153 12.87 -12.79 10.44
CA PHE A 153 11.96 -13.79 9.90
C PHE A 153 12.61 -15.16 9.79
N GLN A 154 13.86 -15.23 9.32
CA GLN A 154 14.60 -16.50 9.21
C GLN A 154 14.93 -17.12 10.58
N GLN A 155 15.07 -16.31 11.63
CA GLN A 155 15.31 -16.77 13.00
C GLN A 155 14.02 -17.26 13.67
N GLU A 156 12.90 -16.59 13.43
CA GLU A 156 11.62 -16.87 14.08
C GLU A 156 10.80 -17.94 13.36
N TYR A 157 10.89 -18.02 12.04
CA TYR A 157 10.05 -18.87 11.21
C TYR A 157 10.88 -19.83 10.37
N GLN A 158 10.50 -21.10 10.40
CA GLN A 158 11.00 -22.09 9.46
C GLN A 158 10.15 -22.08 8.20
N ILE A 159 10.75 -21.78 7.05
CA ILE A 159 10.10 -21.93 5.75
C ILE A 159 9.98 -23.42 5.46
N ILE A 160 8.76 -23.90 5.22
CA ILE A 160 8.54 -25.27 4.75
C ILE A 160 9.10 -25.37 3.32
N PRO A 161 10.10 -26.23 3.07
CA PRO A 161 10.69 -26.41 1.74
C PRO A 161 9.64 -26.78 0.68
N SER A 162 9.81 -26.28 -0.56
CA SER A 162 8.87 -26.51 -1.66
C SER A 162 8.62 -27.99 -1.93
N ASN A 163 9.68 -28.80 -1.91
CA ASN A 163 9.61 -30.26 -2.07
C ASN A 163 8.77 -30.97 -0.97
N ILE A 164 8.57 -30.33 0.19
CA ILE A 164 7.67 -30.83 1.25
C ILE A 164 6.25 -30.30 1.04
N ARG A 165 6.10 -29.02 0.66
CA ARG A 165 4.80 -28.38 0.39
C ARG A 165 4.06 -29.04 -0.78
N ASP A 166 4.76 -29.33 -1.87
CA ASP A 166 4.16 -29.77 -3.12
C ASP A 166 3.74 -31.25 -3.09
N LYS A 167 4.20 -32.02 -2.08
CA LYS A 167 3.74 -33.39 -1.81
C LYS A 167 2.32 -33.49 -1.24
N LYS A 168 1.72 -32.37 -0.80
CA LYS A 168 0.34 -32.36 -0.26
C LYS A 168 -0.77 -32.41 -1.33
N ASN A 169 -0.43 -32.45 -2.63
CA ASN A 169 -1.39 -32.60 -3.72
C ASN A 169 -1.62 -34.06 -4.16
N LEU A 170 -1.34 -35.04 -3.30
CA LEU A 170 -1.54 -36.47 -3.54
C LEU A 170 -2.38 -37.10 -2.43
N VAL A 171 -3.60 -36.59 -2.21
CA VAL A 171 -4.71 -37.30 -1.54
C VAL A 171 -6.01 -36.92 -2.23
#